data_AF-A0A3Q8V6K9-F1
#
_entry.id   AF-A0A3Q8V6K9-F1
#
_cell.length_a   1.000
_cell.length_b   1.000
_cell.length_c   1.000
_cell.angle_alpha   90.00
_cell.angle_beta   90.00
_cell.angle_gamma   90.00
#
_symmetry.space_group_name_H-M   'P 1'
#
loop_
_entity.id
_entity.type
_entity.pdbx_description
1 polymer ?
#
loop_
_entity_poly.entity_id
_entity_poly.type
_entity_poly.pdbx_seq_one_letter_code
_entity_poly.pdbx_strand_id
1 'polypeptide(L)'
;MLPATLVGVWESRPDGGSGTIAYRFTADGRYKYVGLLFYPNTDGDDVQITFVAQGTARVEGDRLFLNPTTATKSRQDPGDPAGDYTDQPAERSPERHGWSVSGDVLTLTDVKGAQIAYDRQSL
;
A
#
# COMPACT_ATOMS: atom_id res chain seq x y z
N MET A 1 -16.42 11.71 -4.43
CA MET A 1 -15.27 12.19 -5.23
C MET A 1 -14.12 12.47 -4.30
N LEU A 2 -12.89 12.14 -4.70
CA LEU A 2 -11.69 12.43 -3.91
C LEU A 2 -11.16 13.84 -4.18
N PRO A 3 -10.48 14.48 -3.22
CA PRO A 3 -9.77 15.73 -3.46
C PRO A 3 -8.75 15.57 -4.60
N ALA A 4 -8.68 16.55 -5.51
CA ALA A 4 -7.77 16.51 -6.65
C ALA A 4 -6.30 16.39 -6.22
N THR A 5 -5.95 16.94 -5.06
CA THR A 5 -4.61 16.82 -4.47
C THR A 5 -4.24 15.39 -4.11
N LEU A 6 -5.20 14.53 -3.74
CA LEU A 6 -4.96 13.13 -3.40
C LEU A 6 -4.95 12.21 -4.63
N VAL A 7 -5.65 12.59 -5.71
CA VAL A 7 -5.70 11.80 -6.96
C VAL A 7 -4.29 11.72 -7.56
N GLY A 8 -3.86 10.51 -7.90
CA GLY A 8 -2.50 10.24 -8.38
C GLY A 8 -1.97 8.88 -7.96
N VAL A 9 -0.70 8.66 -8.26
CA VAL A 9 0.09 7.51 -7.80
C VAL A 9 1.09 8.00 -6.76
N TRP A 10 1.19 7.28 -5.66
CA TRP A 10 2.00 7.62 -4.49
C TRP A 10 2.84 6.42 -4.11
N GLU A 11 4.14 6.59 -3.93
CA GLU A 11 5.08 5.51 -3.60
C GLU A 11 5.89 5.88 -2.36
N SER A 12 6.11 4.92 -1.48
CA SER A 12 7.05 5.02 -0.37
C SER A 12 8.01 3.84 -0.42
N ARG A 13 9.27 4.12 -0.14
CA ARG A 13 10.32 3.12 0.05
C ARG A 13 10.80 3.23 1.49
N PRO A 14 10.39 2.31 2.38
CA PRO A 14 10.86 2.32 3.76
C PRO A 14 12.39 2.32 3.82
N ASP A 15 12.93 3.02 4.82
CA ASP A 15 14.38 3.16 5.02
C ASP A 15 15.06 1.78 5.04
N GLY A 16 16.07 1.61 4.18
CA GLY A 16 16.77 0.34 3.99
C GLY A 16 16.36 -0.46 2.75
N GLY A 17 15.38 0.01 1.96
CA GLY A 17 15.05 -0.58 0.65
C GLY A 17 14.41 -1.97 0.69
N SER A 18 14.03 -2.43 1.88
CA SER A 18 13.41 -3.74 2.14
C SER A 18 11.95 -3.83 1.66
N GLY A 19 11.47 -2.84 0.91
CA GLY A 19 10.14 -2.88 0.34
C GLY A 19 9.76 -1.66 -0.47
N THR A 20 8.62 -1.75 -1.12
CA THR A 20 7.96 -0.66 -1.83
C THR A 20 6.48 -0.71 -1.51
N ILE A 21 5.91 0.43 -1.16
CA ILE A 21 4.48 0.57 -0.90
C ILE A 21 3.92 1.63 -1.84
N ALA A 22 2.88 1.29 -2.60
CA ALA A 22 2.27 2.19 -3.56
C ALA A 22 0.75 2.22 -3.45
N TYR A 23 0.19 3.42 -3.60
CA TYR A 23 -1.23 3.66 -3.75
C TYR A 23 -1.52 4.35 -5.08
N ARG A 24 -2.64 4.00 -5.69
CA ARG A 24 -3.24 4.77 -6.78
C ARG A 24 -4.64 5.19 -6.38
N PHE A 25 -4.90 6.49 -6.34
CA PHE A 25 -6.22 7.07 -6.09
C PHE A 25 -6.77 7.70 -7.37
N THR A 26 -8.06 7.50 -7.61
CA THR A 26 -8.76 8.04 -8.78
C THR A 26 -9.90 8.97 -8.36
N ALA A 27 -10.23 9.95 -9.20
CA ALA A 27 -11.22 10.99 -8.87
C ALA A 27 -12.61 10.44 -8.52
N ASP A 28 -12.98 9.30 -9.09
CA ASP A 28 -14.24 8.60 -8.84
C ASP A 28 -14.31 7.88 -7.48
N GLY A 29 -13.22 7.88 -6.71
CA GLY A 29 -13.16 7.26 -5.40
C GLY A 29 -12.70 5.82 -5.40
N ARG A 30 -12.18 5.28 -6.51
CA ARG A 30 -11.48 3.98 -6.47
C ARG A 30 -10.04 4.15 -6.03
N TYR A 31 -9.54 3.15 -5.32
CA TYR A 31 -8.12 3.03 -5.01
C TYR A 31 -7.58 1.63 -5.34
N LYS A 32 -6.27 1.56 -5.57
CA LYS A 32 -5.49 0.33 -5.58
C LYS A 32 -4.27 0.52 -4.68
N TYR A 33 -3.91 -0.52 -3.95
CA TYR A 33 -2.75 -0.62 -3.09
C TYR A 33 -1.88 -1.78 -3.56
N VAL A 34 -0.56 -1.58 -3.53
CA VAL A 34 0.44 -2.63 -3.71
C VAL A 34 1.50 -2.45 -2.62
N GLY A 35 1.71 -3.47 -1.82
CA GLY A 35 2.83 -3.55 -0.86
C GLY A 35 3.75 -4.69 -1.26
N LEU A 36 5.02 -4.40 -1.46
CA LEU A 36 6.07 -5.35 -1.76
C LEU A 36 7.06 -5.32 -0.59
N LEU A 37 7.24 -6.44 0.10
CA LEU A 37 8.16 -6.56 1.23
C LEU A 37 9.18 -7.64 0.93
N PHE A 38 10.44 -7.36 1.23
CA PHE A 38 11.57 -8.28 1.15
C PHE A 38 12.07 -8.58 2.55
N TYR A 39 12.18 -9.87 2.87
CA TYR A 39 12.75 -10.35 4.12
C TYR A 39 13.98 -11.20 3.83
N PRO A 40 15.11 -10.98 4.52
CA PRO A 40 16.28 -11.82 4.33
C PRO A 40 15.97 -13.27 4.74
N ASN A 41 16.26 -14.23 3.85
CA ASN A 41 16.32 -15.65 4.20
C ASN A 41 17.76 -16.02 4.62
N THR A 42 17.91 -17.09 5.39
CA THR A 42 19.21 -17.59 5.88
C THR A 42 20.18 -17.99 4.77
N ASP A 43 19.69 -18.26 3.55
CA ASP A 43 20.49 -18.76 2.42
C ASP A 43 20.90 -17.66 1.42
N GLY A 44 20.59 -16.38 1.69
CA GLY A 44 21.03 -15.24 0.89
C GLY A 44 20.07 -14.79 -0.22
N ASP A 45 18.99 -15.53 -0.45
CA ASP A 45 17.87 -15.11 -1.31
C ASP A 45 16.76 -14.47 -0.47
N ASP A 46 16.24 -13.31 -0.86
CA ASP A 46 15.18 -12.63 -0.12
C ASP A 46 13.81 -13.29 -0.35
N VAL A 47 13.04 -13.47 0.73
CA VAL A 47 11.62 -13.82 0.66
C VAL A 47 10.84 -12.59 0.25
N GLN A 48 10.10 -12.69 -0.85
CA GLN A 48 9.22 -11.63 -1.32
C GLN A 48 7.78 -11.90 -0.92
N ILE A 49 7.17 -10.93 -0.25
CA ILE A 49 5.74 -10.93 0.07
C ILE A 49 5.08 -9.77 -0.67
N THR A 50 4.07 -10.10 -1.48
CA THR A 50 3.28 -9.10 -2.21
C THR A 50 1.87 -9.04 -1.65
N PHE A 51 1.40 -7.84 -1.32
CA PHE A 51 0.03 -7.55 -0.94
C PHE A 51 -0.60 -6.68 -2.03
N VAL A 52 -1.80 -7.04 -2.47
CA VAL A 52 -2.59 -6.22 -3.39
C VAL A 52 -3.97 -6.03 -2.82
N ALA A 53 -4.44 -4.79 -2.73
CA ALA A 53 -5.81 -4.49 -2.36
C ALA A 53 -6.41 -3.46 -3.32
N GLN A 54 -7.71 -3.52 -3.55
CA GLN A 54 -8.42 -2.48 -4.29
C GLN A 54 -9.83 -2.34 -3.73
N GLY A 55 -10.41 -1.15 -3.90
CA GLY A 55 -11.75 -0.88 -3.41
C GLY A 55 -12.09 0.59 -3.53
N THR A 56 -12.82 1.10 -2.55
CA THR A 56 -13.25 2.50 -2.51
C THR A 56 -12.51 3.28 -1.43
N ALA A 57 -12.15 4.52 -1.77
CA ALA A 57 -11.56 5.49 -0.89
C ALA A 57 -12.53 6.66 -0.72
N ARG A 58 -12.65 7.14 0.53
CA ARG A 58 -13.49 8.28 0.88
C ARG A 58 -12.71 9.19 1.82
N VAL A 59 -12.86 10.50 1.63
CA VAL A 59 -12.29 11.52 2.51
C VAL A 59 -13.41 12.20 3.28
N GLU A 60 -13.23 12.34 4.60
CA GLU A 60 -14.07 13.16 5.47
C GLU A 60 -13.17 14.06 6.32
N GLY A 61 -13.04 15.32 5.92
CA GLY A 61 -12.10 16.25 6.54
C GLY A 61 -10.65 15.76 6.42
N ASP A 62 -9.99 15.59 7.56
CA ASP A 62 -8.61 15.11 7.70
C ASP A 62 -8.49 13.57 7.72
N ARG A 63 -9.60 12.85 7.49
CA ARG A 63 -9.62 11.37 7.51
C ARG A 63 -9.81 10.78 6.12
N LEU A 64 -8.97 9.81 5.81
CA LEU A 64 -9.06 8.93 4.66
C LEU A 64 -9.55 7.55 5.11
N PHE A 65 -10.61 7.06 4.48
CA PHE A 65 -11.20 5.74 4.71
C PHE A 65 -11.00 4.87 3.47
N LEU A 66 -10.43 3.69 3.66
CA LEU A 66 -10.23 2.70 2.59
C LEU A 66 -11.09 1.48 2.88
N ASN A 67 -11.94 1.11 1.92
CA ASN A 67 -12.81 -0.07 2.02
C ASN A 67 -12.44 -1.04 0.90
N PRO A 68 -11.57 -2.02 1.15
CA PRO A 68 -11.17 -3.00 0.14
C PRO A 68 -12.35 -3.89 -0.26
N THR A 69 -12.56 -4.07 -1.57
CA THR A 69 -13.50 -5.05 -2.11
C THR A 69 -12.80 -6.36 -2.46
N THR A 70 -11.51 -6.29 -2.80
CA THR A 70 -10.62 -7.44 -2.97
C THR A 70 -9.28 -7.19 -2.25
N ALA A 71 -8.70 -8.26 -1.73
CA ALA A 71 -7.35 -8.27 -1.17
C ALA A 71 -6.71 -9.63 -1.46
N THR A 72 -5.45 -9.62 -1.90
CA THR A 72 -4.67 -10.82 -2.17
C THR A 72 -3.28 -10.72 -1.54
N LYS A 73 -2.70 -11.88 -1.26
CA LYS A 73 -1.34 -12.04 -0.79
C LYS A 73 -0.64 -13.08 -1.66
N SER A 74 0.61 -12.80 -2.01
CA SER A 74 1.52 -13.75 -2.66
C SER A 74 2.79 -13.90 -1.84
N ARG A 75 3.42 -15.07 -1.93
CA ARG A 75 4.74 -15.35 -1.38
C ARG A 75 5.60 -16.00 -2.46
N GLN A 76 6.84 -15.52 -2.54
CA GLN A 76 7.92 -16.14 -3.30
C GLN A 76 9.11 -16.32 -2.37
N ASP A 77 9.52 -17.56 -2.15
CA ASP A 77 10.66 -17.92 -1.32
C ASP A 77 11.55 -18.93 -2.05
N PRO A 78 12.71 -18.51 -2.58
CA PRO A 78 13.64 -19.41 -3.26
C PRO A 78 14.12 -20.58 -2.38
N GLY A 79 14.15 -20.41 -1.05
CA GLY A 79 14.50 -21.45 -0.09
C GLY A 79 13.35 -22.43 0.20
N ASP A 80 12.11 -22.09 -0.16
CA ASP A 80 10.93 -22.95 -0.03
C ASP A 80 9.92 -22.73 -1.19
N PRO A 81 10.26 -23.12 -2.43
CA PRO A 81 9.38 -22.89 -3.58
C PRO A 81 8.08 -23.69 -3.51
N ALA A 82 8.05 -24.80 -2.74
CA ALA A 82 6.85 -25.61 -2.56
C ALA A 82 5.78 -24.90 -1.72
N GLY A 83 6.18 -23.93 -0.89
CA GLY A 83 5.29 -23.08 -0.11
C GLY A 83 4.89 -21.78 -0.80
N ASP A 84 5.28 -21.57 -2.06
CA ASP A 84 4.90 -20.39 -2.82
C ASP A 84 3.42 -20.39 -3.18
N TYR A 85 2.85 -19.19 -3.22
CA TYR A 85 1.47 -18.99 -3.62
C TYR A 85 1.28 -17.63 -4.27
N THR A 86 0.32 -17.57 -5.19
CA THR A 86 0.00 -16.37 -5.95
C THR A 86 -1.45 -15.98 -5.73
N ASP A 87 -1.67 -14.71 -5.44
CA ASP A 87 -2.97 -14.07 -5.32
C ASP A 87 -3.98 -14.81 -4.41
N GLN A 88 -3.48 -15.41 -3.33
CA GLN A 88 -4.33 -16.06 -2.35
C GLN A 88 -5.20 -15.00 -1.65
N PRO A 89 -6.51 -15.25 -1.46
CA PRO A 89 -7.38 -14.29 -0.78
C PRO A 89 -6.84 -13.88 0.60
N ALA A 90 -6.83 -12.57 0.84
CA ALA A 90 -6.43 -11.98 2.11
C ALA A 90 -7.62 -11.30 2.80
N GLU A 91 -7.42 -10.88 4.05
CA GLU A 91 -8.42 -10.16 4.81
C GLU A 91 -8.72 -8.79 4.14
N ARG A 92 -10.01 -8.43 4.10
CA ARG A 92 -10.49 -7.16 3.54
C ARG A 92 -10.82 -6.18 4.66
N SER A 93 -9.85 -5.91 5.51
CA SER A 93 -10.03 -5.04 6.68
C SER A 93 -10.13 -3.57 6.21
N PRO A 94 -11.20 -2.84 6.57
CA PRO A 94 -11.25 -1.41 6.31
C PRO A 94 -10.14 -0.66 7.07
N GLU A 95 -9.57 0.34 6.42
CA GLU A 95 -8.51 1.17 7.01
C GLU A 95 -8.97 2.61 7.20
N ARG A 96 -8.39 3.25 8.22
CA ARG A 96 -8.61 4.66 8.52
C ARG A 96 -7.28 5.34 8.82
N HIS A 97 -7.01 6.38 8.05
CA HIS A 97 -5.78 7.18 8.16
C HIS A 97 -6.12 8.65 8.39
N GLY A 98 -5.30 9.35 9.17
CA GLY A 98 -5.12 10.78 8.97
C GLY A 98 -4.39 11.01 7.64
N TRP A 99 -4.72 12.05 6.89
CA TRP A 99 -4.07 12.33 5.61
C TRP A 99 -3.76 13.81 5.42
N SER A 100 -2.65 14.10 4.75
CA SER A 100 -2.33 15.43 4.25
C SER A 100 -1.48 15.32 2.98
N VAL A 101 -1.58 16.33 2.12
CA VAL A 101 -0.72 16.46 0.94
C VAL A 101 -0.03 17.81 1.01
N SER A 102 1.30 17.80 0.92
CA SER A 102 2.14 19.00 0.84
C SER A 102 3.04 18.90 -0.39
N GLY A 103 2.73 19.69 -1.43
CA GLY A 103 3.37 19.53 -2.73
C GLY A 103 3.15 18.14 -3.30
N ASP A 104 4.25 17.43 -3.54
CA ASP A 104 4.28 16.07 -4.08
C ASP A 104 4.50 14.99 -3.00
N VAL A 105 4.24 15.31 -1.74
CA VAL A 105 4.31 14.36 -0.63
C VAL A 105 2.93 14.15 -0.02
N LEU A 106 2.46 12.90 -0.03
CA LEU A 106 1.31 12.43 0.74
C LEU A 106 1.81 11.87 2.06
N THR A 107 1.26 12.33 3.17
CA THR A 107 1.51 11.73 4.50
C THR A 107 0.26 11.01 4.96
N LEU A 108 0.38 9.71 5.24
CA LEU A 108 -0.66 8.94 5.92
C LEU A 108 -0.26 8.71 7.38
N THR A 109 -1.20 8.97 8.29
CA THR A 109 -1.03 8.76 9.74
C THR A 109 -1.93 7.64 10.21
N ASP A 110 -1.37 6.59 10.78
CA ASP A 110 -2.16 5.47 11.30
C ASP A 110 -2.89 5.83 12.62
N VAL A 111 -3.71 4.91 13.12
CA VAL A 111 -4.46 5.09 14.37
C VAL A 111 -3.58 5.21 15.63
N LYS A 112 -2.30 4.83 15.54
CA LYS A 112 -1.30 4.94 16.60
C LYS A 112 -0.46 6.23 16.48
N GLY A 113 -0.68 7.03 15.44
CA GLY A 113 0.06 8.25 15.16
C GLY A 113 1.34 8.05 14.36
N ALA A 114 1.63 6.84 13.88
CA ALA A 114 2.78 6.60 13.01
C ALA A 114 2.53 7.22 11.64
N GLN A 115 3.54 7.92 11.12
CA GLN A 115 3.45 8.63 9.84
C GLN A 115 4.29 7.93 8.78
N ILE A 116 3.74 7.81 7.58
CA ILE A 116 4.44 7.34 6.40
C ILE A 116 4.28 8.39 5.30
N ALA A 117 5.40 8.83 4.74
CA ALA A 117 5.46 9.73 3.60
C ALA A 117 5.54 8.94 2.29
N TYR A 118 4.81 9.40 1.29
CA TYR A 118 4.77 8.85 -0.05
C TYR A 118 5.02 9.97 -1.06
N ASP A 119 5.93 9.74 -2.00
CA ASP A 119 6.22 10.65 -3.09
C ASP A 119 5.28 10.41 -4.27
N ARG A 120 4.79 11.50 -4.86
CA ARG A 120 3.98 11.45 -6.08
C ARG A 120 4.82 10.91 -7.22
N GLN A 121 4.27 9.94 -7.94
CA GLN A 121 4.86 9.42 -9.17
C GLN A 121 4.24 10.12 -10.39
N SER A 122 5.07 10.60 -11.30
CA SER A 122 4.65 11.05 -12.63
C SER A 122 4.19 9.84 -13.45
N LEU A 123 2.99 9.95 -14.04
CA LEU A 123 2.44 8.97 -14.97
C LEU A 123 3.17 8.99 -16.33
#